data_AF-A0A961H449-F1
#
_entry.id   AF-A0A961H449-F1
#
_cell.length_a   1.000
_cell.length_b   1.000
_cell.length_c   1.000
_cell.angle_alpha   90.00
_cell.angle_beta   90.00
_cell.angle_gamma   90.00
#
_symmetry.space_group_name_H-M   'P 1'
#
loop_
_entity.id
_entity.type
_entity.pdbx_description
1 polymer ?
#
loop_
_entity_poly.entity_id
_entity_poly.type
_entity_poly.pdbx_seq_one_letter_code
_entity_poly.pdbx_strand_id
1 'polypeptide(L)'
;MAEHAQPWSLGGSLRGMFSRKTIDDETWDDLEDALISADFGPDITDSVVAELRASVERFRTTDPADLKRMLRESLEERLARLDPTLRLTARPAVVLVVGVNGVGKTTTIGKFAKFLANHGRSVVVGAADTFRAAAVDQL
;
A
#
# COMPACT_ATOMS: atom_id res chain seq x y z
N MET A 1 -5.81 -8.94 -34.89
CA MET A 1 -4.73 -9.17 -33.92
C MET A 1 -5.12 -8.43 -32.67
N ALA A 2 -5.42 -9.13 -31.57
CA ALA A 2 -5.88 -8.49 -30.34
C ALA A 2 -4.72 -7.75 -29.68
N GLU A 3 -4.80 -6.43 -29.70
CA GLU A 3 -3.89 -5.52 -29.03
C GLU A 3 -3.89 -5.83 -27.52
N HIS A 4 -2.83 -6.48 -27.04
CA HIS A 4 -2.62 -6.69 -25.61
C HIS A 4 -2.15 -5.37 -25.02
N ALA A 5 -3.11 -4.51 -24.66
CA ALA A 5 -2.83 -3.39 -23.78
C ALA A 5 -2.25 -3.96 -22.47
N GLN A 6 -1.05 -3.52 -22.11
CA GLN A 6 -0.45 -3.88 -20.83
C GLN A 6 -1.39 -3.45 -19.71
N PRO A 7 -1.66 -4.30 -18.69
CA PRO A 7 -2.48 -3.90 -17.57
C PRO A 7 -1.84 -2.68 -16.90
N TRP A 8 -2.68 -1.70 -16.59
CA TRP A 8 -2.24 -0.48 -15.93
C TRP A 8 -1.49 -0.81 -14.63
N SER A 9 -0.42 -0.06 -14.35
CA SER A 9 0.28 -0.13 -13.07
C SER A 9 0.81 1.24 -12.69
N LEU A 10 0.74 1.57 -11.40
CA LEU A 10 1.29 2.81 -10.87
C LEU A 10 2.76 3.01 -11.27
N GLY A 11 3.57 1.96 -11.16
CA GLY A 11 4.98 2.01 -11.56
C GLY A 11 5.21 2.25 -13.05
N GLY A 12 4.28 1.84 -13.91
CA GLY A 12 4.30 2.13 -15.35
C GLY A 12 3.93 3.58 -15.63
N SER A 13 2.82 4.06 -15.07
CA SER A 13 2.34 5.45 -15.22
C SER A 13 3.38 6.46 -14.74
N LEU A 14 3.91 6.26 -13.52
CA LEU A 14 4.93 7.13 -12.96
C LEU A 14 6.23 7.12 -13.77
N ARG A 15 6.63 5.97 -14.34
CA ARG A 15 7.85 5.88 -15.15
C ARG A 15 7.76 6.72 -16.42
N GLY A 16 6.61 6.71 -17.08
CA GLY A 16 6.38 7.53 -18.28
C GLY A 16 6.51 9.02 -17.95
N MET A 17 5.81 9.47 -16.92
CA MET A 17 5.85 10.84 -16.45
C MET A 17 7.27 11.29 -16.04
N PHE A 18 7.99 10.50 -15.22
CA PHE A 18 9.35 10.83 -14.78
C PHE A 18 10.42 10.75 -15.87
N SER A 19 10.08 10.30 -17.09
CA SER A 19 11.00 10.26 -18.23
C SER A 19 10.97 11.53 -19.09
N ARG A 20 10.06 12.47 -18.78
CA ARG A 20 9.99 13.79 -19.41
C ARG A 20 11.23 14.62 -19.12
N LYS A 21 11.43 15.69 -19.91
CA LYS A 21 12.61 16.58 -19.78
C LYS A 21 12.48 17.61 -18.66
N THR A 22 11.26 18.03 -18.36
CA THR A 22 10.97 19.06 -17.37
C THR A 22 9.65 18.74 -16.66
N ILE A 23 9.47 19.32 -15.49
CA ILE A 23 8.18 19.41 -14.82
C ILE A 23 7.36 20.52 -15.50
N ASP A 24 6.13 20.19 -15.89
CA ASP A 24 5.14 21.07 -16.51
C ASP A 24 3.74 20.82 -15.91
N ASP A 25 2.73 21.53 -16.39
CA ASP A 25 1.35 21.37 -15.89
C ASP A 25 0.82 19.95 -16.12
N GLU A 26 1.12 19.35 -17.27
CA GLU A 26 0.75 17.98 -17.62
C GLU A 26 1.37 16.95 -16.65
N THR A 27 2.55 17.23 -16.11
CA THR A 27 3.19 16.38 -15.09
C THR A 27 2.36 16.28 -13.81
N TRP A 28 1.67 17.35 -13.43
CA TRP A 28 0.86 17.35 -12.21
C TRP A 28 -0.45 16.61 -12.40
N ASP A 29 -1.11 16.81 -13.55
CA ASP A 29 -2.35 16.12 -13.89
C ASP A 29 -2.10 14.59 -13.98
N ASP A 30 -1.01 14.18 -14.63
CA ASP A 30 -0.63 12.76 -14.71
C ASP A 30 -0.31 12.15 -13.33
N LEU A 31 0.28 12.93 -12.42
CA LEU A 31 0.58 12.46 -11.08
C LEU A 31 -0.71 12.23 -10.28
N GLU A 32 -1.65 13.17 -10.35
CA GLU A 32 -2.96 13.06 -9.72
C GLU A 32 -3.71 11.82 -10.23
N ASP A 33 -3.83 11.69 -11.55
CA ASP A 33 -4.48 10.55 -12.21
C ASP A 33 -3.83 9.22 -11.84
N ALA A 34 -2.50 9.18 -11.78
CA ALA A 34 -1.78 7.98 -11.37
C ALA A 34 -2.06 7.58 -9.92
N LEU A 35 -2.14 8.54 -9.00
CA LEU A 35 -2.44 8.29 -7.59
C LEU A 35 -3.89 7.83 -7.40
N ILE A 36 -4.86 8.51 -8.01
CA ILE A 36 -6.28 8.11 -7.96
C ILE A 36 -6.47 6.71 -8.55
N SER A 37 -5.84 6.43 -9.69
CA SER A 37 -5.90 5.10 -10.32
C SER A 37 -5.27 4.00 -9.47
N ALA A 38 -4.39 4.37 -8.53
CA ALA A 38 -3.77 3.48 -7.56
C ALA A 38 -4.55 3.33 -6.24
N ASP A 39 -5.83 3.73 -6.22
CA ASP A 39 -6.70 3.73 -5.04
C ASP A 39 -6.24 4.66 -3.90
N PHE A 40 -5.48 5.71 -4.21
CA PHE A 40 -5.29 6.79 -3.24
C PHE A 40 -6.60 7.58 -3.16
N GLY A 41 -7.09 7.77 -1.94
CA GLY A 41 -8.27 8.61 -1.71
C GLY A 41 -8.02 10.06 -2.14
N PRO A 42 -9.04 10.80 -2.61
CA PRO A 42 -8.89 12.14 -3.17
C PRO A 42 -8.18 13.10 -2.19
N ASP A 43 -8.59 13.11 -0.91
CA ASP A 43 -7.97 13.96 0.11
C ASP A 43 -6.45 13.72 0.26
N ILE A 44 -6.02 12.45 0.16
CA ILE A 44 -4.60 12.11 0.25
C ILE A 44 -3.88 12.56 -1.01
N THR A 45 -4.45 12.29 -2.18
CA THR A 45 -3.90 12.71 -3.46
C THR A 45 -3.70 14.23 -3.50
N ASP A 46 -4.74 15.00 -3.21
CA ASP A 46 -4.69 16.47 -3.17
C ASP A 46 -3.60 16.96 -2.23
N SER A 47 -3.54 16.39 -1.02
CA SER A 47 -2.55 16.78 -0.03
C SER A 47 -1.11 16.48 -0.46
N VAL A 48 -0.88 15.36 -1.16
CA VAL A 48 0.44 14.97 -1.66
C VAL A 48 0.84 15.87 -2.83
N VAL A 49 -0.06 16.09 -3.80
CA VAL A 49 0.22 16.95 -4.96
C VAL A 49 0.51 18.38 -4.54
N ALA A 50 -0.27 18.94 -3.62
CA ALA A 50 -0.04 20.29 -3.10
C ALA A 50 1.32 20.44 -2.40
N GLU A 51 1.69 19.46 -1.57
CA GLU A 51 2.99 19.42 -0.88
C GLU A 51 4.17 19.36 -1.87
N LEU A 52 4.04 18.56 -2.93
CA LEU A 52 5.04 18.42 -3.97
C LEU A 52 5.17 19.68 -4.82
N ARG A 53 4.05 20.31 -5.21
CA ARG A 53 4.05 21.60 -5.92
C ARG A 53 4.78 22.67 -5.11
N ALA A 54 4.44 22.80 -3.83
CA ALA A 54 5.11 23.74 -2.93
C ALA A 54 6.62 23.45 -2.77
N SER A 55 7.00 22.17 -2.74
CA SER A 55 8.41 21.76 -2.66
C SER A 55 9.16 22.10 -3.95
N VAL A 56 8.58 21.81 -5.12
CA VAL A 56 9.15 22.15 -6.42
C VAL A 56 9.36 23.65 -6.56
N GLU A 57 8.37 24.46 -6.17
CA GLU A 57 8.48 25.92 -6.17
C GLU A 57 9.59 26.40 -5.22
N ARG A 58 9.61 25.87 -3.99
CA ARG A 58 10.60 26.22 -2.96
C ARG A 58 12.03 25.92 -3.39
N PHE A 59 12.26 24.75 -3.99
CA PHE A 59 13.59 24.31 -4.43
C PHE A 59 13.93 24.77 -5.85
N ARG A 60 12.96 25.34 -6.59
CA ARG A 60 13.08 25.75 -8.00
C ARG A 60 13.66 24.65 -8.89
N THR A 61 13.30 23.40 -8.62
CA THR A 61 13.72 22.28 -9.45
C THR A 61 12.79 22.15 -10.65
N THR A 62 13.36 21.77 -11.78
CA THR A 62 12.61 21.40 -12.98
C THR A 62 12.85 19.94 -13.36
N ASP A 63 13.63 19.21 -12.55
CA ASP A 63 14.05 17.84 -12.84
C ASP A 63 12.99 16.83 -12.34
N PRO A 64 12.38 16.02 -13.23
CA PRO A 64 11.44 14.97 -12.81
C PRO A 64 12.07 13.91 -11.89
N ALA A 65 13.40 13.73 -11.90
CA ALA A 65 14.08 12.85 -10.95
C ALA A 65 14.00 13.37 -9.51
N ASP A 66 14.07 14.70 -9.32
CA ASP A 66 13.84 15.34 -8.02
C ASP A 66 12.40 15.17 -7.58
N LEU A 67 11.42 15.38 -8.48
CA LEU A 67 10.01 15.17 -8.17
C LEU A 67 9.73 13.73 -7.70
N LYS A 68 10.31 12.73 -8.37
CA LYS A 68 10.23 11.32 -7.97
C LYS A 68 10.79 11.09 -6.57
N ARG A 69 11.92 11.71 -6.25
CA ARG A 69 12.54 11.63 -4.92
C ARG A 69 11.63 12.26 -3.87
N MET A 70 11.10 13.46 -4.12
CA MET A 70 10.19 14.16 -3.23
C MET A 70 8.90 13.36 -2.98
N LEU A 71 8.30 12.76 -4.02
CA LEU A 71 7.12 11.90 -3.88
C LEU A 71 7.41 10.72 -2.94
N ARG A 72 8.55 10.04 -3.12
CA ARG A 72 8.95 8.93 -2.25
C ARG A 72 9.08 9.40 -0.80
N GLU A 73 9.81 10.49 -0.57
CA GLU A 73 10.04 11.04 0.77
C GLU A 73 8.72 11.43 1.45
N SER A 74 7.79 12.08 0.74
CA SER A 74 6.47 12.44 1.27
C SER A 74 5.66 11.21 1.71
N LEU A 75 5.65 10.15 0.89
CA LEU A 75 4.96 8.91 1.22
C LEU A 75 5.62 8.18 2.40
N GLU A 76 6.94 8.12 2.43
CA GLU A 76 7.70 7.52 3.54
C GLU A 76 7.43 8.27 4.85
N GLU A 77 7.43 9.59 4.85
CA GLU A 77 7.15 10.40 6.04
C GLU A 77 5.72 10.18 6.55
N ARG A 78 4.74 10.10 5.66
CA ARG A 78 3.34 9.80 6.01
C ARG A 78 3.21 8.43 6.68
N LEU A 79 3.87 7.41 6.14
CA LEU A 79 3.85 6.06 6.70
C LEU A 79 4.64 5.95 8.02
N ALA A 80 5.77 6.65 8.13
CA ALA A 80 6.63 6.63 9.32
C ALA A 80 5.95 7.22 10.57
N ARG A 81 4.90 8.04 10.40
CA ARG A 81 4.08 8.55 11.50
C ARG A 81 3.19 7.48 12.16
N LEU A 82 3.02 6.32 11.52
CA LEU A 82 2.21 5.22 12.05
C LEU A 82 3.09 4.24 12.83
N ASP A 83 2.57 3.67 13.92
CA ASP A 83 3.26 2.61 14.68
C ASP A 83 2.81 1.23 14.15
N PRO A 84 3.66 0.50 13.38
CA PRO A 84 3.31 -0.83 12.89
C PRO A 84 3.53 -1.93 13.95
N THR A 85 3.95 -1.59 15.17
CA THR A 85 4.37 -2.57 16.17
C THR A 85 3.20 -3.42 16.66
N LEU A 86 3.27 -4.73 16.39
CA LEU A 86 2.32 -5.69 16.93
C LEU A 86 2.68 -6.10 18.37
N ARG A 87 1.85 -5.72 19.34
CA ARG A 87 2.08 -6.00 20.78
C ARG A 87 1.27 -7.23 21.24
N LEU A 88 1.94 -8.37 21.42
CA LEU A 88 1.36 -9.63 21.93
C LEU A 88 1.87 -9.97 23.35
N THR A 89 1.68 -9.05 24.29
CA THR A 89 2.25 -9.14 25.65
C THR A 89 1.45 -10.05 26.59
N ALA A 90 0.13 -10.19 26.39
CA ALA A 90 -0.72 -11.05 27.20
C ALA A 90 -0.41 -12.56 27.02
N ARG A 91 -0.88 -13.37 27.97
CA ARG A 91 -0.71 -14.84 27.99
C ARG A 91 -2.04 -15.53 28.41
N PRO A 92 -2.79 -16.12 27.46
CA PRO A 92 -2.57 -16.06 26.01
C PRO A 92 -2.86 -14.65 25.47
N ALA A 93 -2.12 -14.24 24.43
CA ALA A 93 -2.53 -13.11 23.61
C ALA A 93 -3.58 -13.61 22.60
N VAL A 94 -4.72 -12.93 22.51
CA VAL A 94 -5.84 -13.33 21.65
C VAL A 94 -5.92 -12.38 20.45
N VAL A 95 -5.92 -12.94 19.25
CA VAL A 95 -6.06 -12.20 17.99
C VAL A 95 -7.29 -12.71 17.26
N LEU A 96 -8.25 -11.83 17.01
CA LEU A 96 -9.45 -12.12 16.23
C LEU A 96 -9.27 -11.56 14.82
N VAL A 97 -9.36 -12.42 13.81
CA VAL A 97 -9.28 -12.03 12.40
C VAL A 97 -10.69 -11.92 11.83
N VAL A 98 -11.05 -10.72 11.36
CA VAL A 98 -12.38 -10.40 10.81
C VAL A 98 -12.29 -9.94 9.36
N GLY A 99 -13.40 -10.03 8.62
CA GLY A 99 -13.48 -9.59 7.23
C GLY A 99 -14.49 -10.40 6.41
N VAL A 100 -14.81 -9.93 5.20
CA VAL A 100 -15.79 -10.58 4.31
C VAL A 100 -15.23 -11.86 3.67
N ASN A 101 -16.06 -12.60 2.93
CA ASN A 101 -15.64 -13.83 2.26
C ASN A 101 -14.67 -13.52 1.11
N GLY A 102 -13.67 -14.38 0.91
CA GLY A 102 -12.71 -14.26 -0.21
C GLY A 102 -11.50 -13.36 0.02
N VAL A 103 -11.44 -12.54 1.09
CA VAL A 103 -10.31 -11.60 1.34
C VAL A 103 -9.03 -12.26 1.90
N GLY A 104 -8.99 -13.60 1.98
CA GLY A 104 -7.79 -14.33 2.42
C GLY A 104 -7.60 -14.42 3.94
N LYS A 105 -8.67 -14.40 4.75
CA LYS A 105 -8.60 -14.54 6.22
C LYS A 105 -7.85 -15.79 6.68
N THR A 106 -8.30 -16.97 6.27
CA THR A 106 -7.71 -18.27 6.62
C THR A 106 -6.23 -18.34 6.20
N THR A 107 -5.93 -17.89 4.97
CA THR A 107 -4.56 -17.79 4.46
C THR A 107 -3.69 -16.87 5.32
N THR A 108 -4.24 -15.75 5.78
CA THR A 108 -3.52 -14.80 6.64
C THR A 108 -3.30 -15.38 8.04
N ILE A 109 -4.28 -16.09 8.60
CA ILE A 109 -4.13 -16.80 9.88
C ILE A 109 -2.98 -17.81 9.79
N GLY A 110 -2.92 -18.63 8.74
CA GLY A 110 -1.84 -19.60 8.54
C GLY A 110 -0.46 -18.94 8.40
N LYS A 111 -0.36 -17.88 7.58
CA LYS A 111 0.88 -17.09 7.43
C LYS A 111 1.33 -16.49 8.76
N PHE A 112 0.40 -15.93 9.51
CA PHE A 112 0.68 -15.29 10.78
C PHE A 112 1.06 -16.29 11.88
N ALA A 113 0.38 -17.43 11.96
CA ALA A 113 0.74 -18.53 12.85
C ALA A 113 2.15 -19.05 12.56
N LYS A 114 2.50 -19.25 11.28
CA LYS A 114 3.86 -19.64 10.86
C LYS A 114 4.89 -18.57 11.23
N PHE A 115 4.58 -17.30 11.01
CA PHE A 115 5.45 -16.18 11.41
C PHE A 115 5.74 -16.20 12.91
N LEU A 116 4.72 -16.37 13.76
CA LEU A 116 4.89 -16.44 15.22
C LEU A 116 5.66 -17.69 15.67
N ALA A 117 5.37 -18.85 15.07
CA ALA A 117 6.09 -20.09 15.34
C ALA A 117 7.59 -19.98 15.00
N ASN A 118 7.93 -19.33 13.88
CA ASN A 118 9.32 -19.03 13.51
C ASN A 118 10.03 -18.12 14.52
N HIS A 119 9.28 -17.36 15.33
CA HIS A 119 9.81 -16.53 16.43
C HIS A 119 9.68 -17.23 17.80
N GLY A 120 9.55 -18.55 17.83
CA GLY A 120 9.54 -19.36 19.05
C GLY A 120 8.28 -19.22 19.90
N ARG A 121 7.17 -18.72 19.35
CA ARG A 121 5.89 -18.64 20.07
C ARG A 121 5.08 -19.91 19.87
N SER A 122 4.45 -20.40 20.95
CA SER A 122 3.39 -21.40 20.86
C SER A 122 2.11 -20.74 20.37
N VAL A 123 1.47 -21.32 19.36
CA VAL A 123 0.26 -20.79 18.73
C VAL A 123 -0.83 -21.85 18.75
N VAL A 124 -2.04 -21.45 19.13
CA VAL A 124 -3.25 -22.25 18.99
C VAL A 124 -4.18 -21.51 18.03
N VAL A 125 -4.72 -22.20 17.04
CA VAL A 125 -5.65 -21.64 16.07
C VAL A 125 -7.05 -22.21 16.33
N GLY A 126 -8.04 -21.33 16.48
CA GLY A 126 -9.43 -21.70 16.64
C GLY A 126 -10.23 -21.49 15.35
N ALA A 127 -10.86 -22.55 14.83
CA ALA A 127 -11.72 -22.48 13.65
C ALA A 127 -13.12 -21.99 14.01
N ALA A 128 -13.30 -20.67 14.09
CA ALA A 128 -14.58 -20.04 14.43
C ALA A 128 -15.47 -19.69 13.21
N ASP A 129 -14.98 -19.89 11.97
CA ASP A 129 -15.78 -19.73 10.75
C ASP A 129 -16.60 -21.01 10.50
N THR A 130 -17.71 -21.15 11.20
CA THR A 130 -18.58 -22.35 11.16
C THR A 130 -19.66 -22.30 10.08
N PHE A 131 -19.81 -21.17 9.39
CA PHE A 131 -20.81 -21.01 8.34
C PHE A 131 -20.36 -21.65 7.01
N ARG A 132 -19.06 -21.62 6.73
CA ARG A 132 -18.48 -22.20 5.53
C ARG A 132 -18.05 -23.64 5.82
N ALA A 133 -18.74 -24.61 5.21
CA ALA A 133 -18.51 -26.04 5.44
C ALA A 133 -17.03 -26.48 5.35
N ALA A 134 -16.25 -25.89 4.44
CA ALA A 134 -14.82 -26.21 4.25
C ALA A 134 -13.85 -25.26 4.98
N ALA A 135 -14.32 -24.28 5.77
CA ALA A 135 -13.42 -23.33 6.42
C ALA A 135 -12.62 -23.95 7.56
N VAL A 136 -13.15 -25.01 8.20
CA VAL A 136 -12.43 -25.80 9.20
C VAL A 136 -11.30 -26.61 8.55
N ASP A 137 -11.57 -27.27 7.42
CA ASP A 137 -10.56 -28.08 6.70
C ASP A 137 -9.44 -27.25 6.04
N GLN A 138 -9.68 -25.95 5.80
CA GLN A 138 -8.71 -25.03 5.21
C GLN A 138 -7.73 -24.42 6.24
N LEU A 139 -8.02 -24.57 7.53
CA LEU A 139 -7.27 -23.96 8.64
C LEU A 139 -6.30 -24.96 9.27
#